data_AF-A0A1C5Q3T6-F1
#
_entry.id   AF-A0A1C5Q3T6-F1
#
_cell.length_a   1.000
_cell.length_b   1.000
_cell.length_c   1.000
_cell.angle_alpha   90.00
_cell.angle_beta   90.00
_cell.angle_gamma   90.00
#
_symmetry.space_group_name_H-M   'P 1'
#
loop_
_entity.id
_entity.type
_entity.pdbx_description
1 polymer ?
#
loop_
_entity_poly.entity_id
_entity_poly.type
_entity_poly.pdbx_seq_one_letter_code
_entity_poly.pdbx_strand_id
1 'polypeptide(L)'
;MYIKSSIEEMKNRKRELGWTNQKLADQAGIPVGTLNKIFSGMTRYPRDKTMNALIQALGMDYYTMGGGIELSMAREQGVYQSGKPERRIPRSAYDALPDELKAELIDGKLYYRRSPSVRHQELLVMLASELMYYMHSHGGGRKVLAAPCNVCLEGDDYTVLQPDIFVAQRKEMLRDGKNCMGAPELIMEIVSAEDSNHEYELKRHKYQSAGVNEYWIIDPAKMRIVVYAEERDALPAIYTFDECVESVLYEGFQVDFSKMKYC
;
A
#
# COMPACT_ATOMS: atom_id res chain seq x y z
N MET A 1 -2.18 -16.33 8.07
CA MET A 1 -2.09 -16.54 9.54
C MET A 1 -2.47 -15.29 10.35
N TYR A 2 -3.25 -14.35 9.79
CA TYR A 2 -3.32 -12.96 10.30
C TYR A 2 -4.62 -12.57 11.05
N ILE A 3 -5.78 -13.15 10.72
CA ILE A 3 -7.08 -12.72 11.29
C ILE A 3 -7.22 -13.02 12.80
N LYS A 4 -6.60 -14.11 13.29
CA LYS A 4 -6.67 -14.47 14.72
C LYS A 4 -5.92 -13.48 15.61
N SER A 5 -4.77 -12.93 15.16
CA SER A 5 -4.00 -11.93 15.93
C SER A 5 -4.81 -10.65 16.09
N SER A 6 -5.38 -10.17 14.99
CA SER A 6 -6.19 -8.95 14.95
C SER A 6 -7.44 -8.99 15.82
N ILE A 7 -8.12 -10.14 15.90
CA ILE A 7 -9.28 -10.30 16.79
C ILE A 7 -8.87 -10.26 18.26
N GLU A 8 -7.71 -10.82 18.59
CA GLU A 8 -7.22 -10.82 19.98
C GLU A 8 -6.75 -9.43 20.42
N GLU A 9 -6.14 -8.66 19.52
CA GLU A 9 -5.78 -7.25 19.74
C GLU A 9 -7.02 -6.38 19.99
N MET A 10 -8.10 -6.57 19.21
CA MET A 10 -9.38 -5.90 19.47
C MET A 10 -9.99 -6.27 20.83
N LYS A 11 -9.89 -7.55 21.25
CA LYS A 11 -10.34 -7.98 22.59
C LYS A 11 -9.51 -7.34 23.70
N ASN A 12 -8.19 -7.24 23.51
CA ASN A 12 -7.28 -6.60 24.46
C ASN A 12 -7.62 -5.12 24.61
N ARG A 13 -7.74 -4.39 23.49
CA ARG A 13 -8.08 -2.98 23.51
C ARG A 13 -9.43 -2.71 24.16
N LYS A 14 -10.44 -3.53 23.85
CA LYS A 14 -11.76 -3.45 24.50
C LYS A 14 -11.65 -3.66 26.02
N ARG A 15 -10.79 -4.57 26.50
CA ARG A 15 -10.52 -4.79 27.93
C ARG A 15 -9.85 -3.57 28.57
N GLU A 16 -8.85 -2.97 27.94
CA GLU A 16 -8.18 -1.76 28.42
C GLU A 16 -9.15 -0.58 28.56
N LEU A 17 -10.07 -0.43 27.61
CA LEU A 17 -11.10 0.60 27.64
C LEU A 17 -12.22 0.31 28.65
N GLY A 18 -12.24 -0.88 29.27
CA GLY A 18 -13.30 -1.31 30.19
C GLY A 18 -14.67 -1.50 29.52
N TRP A 19 -14.70 -1.84 28.23
CA TRP A 19 -15.94 -1.90 27.45
C TRP A 19 -16.56 -3.30 27.42
N THR A 20 -17.90 -3.36 27.46
CA THR A 20 -18.68 -4.57 27.17
C THR A 20 -18.77 -4.80 25.66
N ASN A 21 -19.13 -6.02 25.24
CA ASN A 21 -19.40 -6.28 23.82
C ASN A 21 -20.58 -5.43 23.31
N GLN A 22 -21.60 -5.19 24.15
CA GLN A 22 -22.72 -4.33 23.79
C GLN A 22 -22.24 -2.91 23.49
N LYS A 23 -21.44 -2.32 24.38
CA LYS A 23 -20.91 -0.96 24.21
C LYS A 23 -20.07 -0.82 22.94
N LEU A 24 -19.21 -1.79 22.64
CA LEU A 24 -18.41 -1.79 21.42
C LEU A 24 -19.28 -1.93 20.16
N ALA A 25 -20.29 -2.81 20.19
CA ALA A 25 -21.21 -3.00 19.08
C ALA A 25 -22.00 -1.72 18.77
N ASP A 26 -22.47 -1.02 19.80
CA ASP A 26 -23.19 0.25 19.67
C ASP A 26 -22.28 1.35 19.09
N GLN A 27 -21.03 1.47 19.57
CA GLN A 27 -20.05 2.43 19.03
C GLN A 27 -19.66 2.14 17.58
N ALA A 28 -19.58 0.87 17.20
CA ALA A 28 -19.28 0.46 15.83
C ALA A 28 -20.53 0.48 14.90
N GLY A 29 -21.73 0.71 15.43
CA GLY A 29 -22.96 0.66 14.64
C GLY A 29 -23.24 -0.72 14.05
N ILE A 30 -22.88 -1.80 14.75
CA ILE A 30 -23.11 -3.19 14.31
C ILE A 30 -23.96 -3.98 15.32
N PRO A 31 -24.68 -5.04 14.90
CA PRO A 31 -25.40 -5.89 15.84
C PRO A 31 -24.45 -6.62 16.81
N VAL A 32 -24.76 -6.63 18.11
CA VAL A 32 -23.94 -7.33 19.13
C VAL A 32 -23.77 -8.82 18.84
N GLY A 33 -24.78 -9.46 18.24
CA GLY A 33 -24.70 -10.86 17.80
C GLY A 33 -23.63 -11.07 16.72
N THR A 34 -23.41 -10.08 15.85
CA THR A 34 -22.33 -10.11 14.84
C THR A 34 -20.97 -10.03 15.53
N LEU A 35 -20.79 -9.10 16.47
CA LEU A 35 -19.55 -8.98 17.25
C LEU A 35 -19.23 -10.27 18.03
N ASN A 36 -20.23 -10.86 18.69
CA ASN A 36 -20.05 -12.09 19.47
C ASN A 36 -19.58 -13.26 18.59
N LYS A 37 -20.15 -13.42 17.39
CA LYS A 37 -19.73 -14.46 16.42
C LYS A 37 -18.30 -14.24 15.91
N ILE A 38 -17.89 -12.99 15.74
CA ILE A 38 -16.51 -12.64 15.36
C ILE A 38 -15.55 -12.99 16.51
N PHE A 39 -15.82 -12.51 17.71
CA PHE A 39 -14.92 -12.68 18.86
C PHE A 39 -14.83 -14.14 19.33
N SER A 40 -15.87 -14.94 19.13
CA SER A 40 -15.86 -16.38 19.40
C SER A 40 -15.21 -17.21 18.29
N GLY A 41 -14.82 -16.59 17.16
CA GLY A 41 -14.26 -17.29 16.01
C GLY A 41 -15.27 -18.11 15.19
N MET A 42 -16.58 -17.96 15.43
CA MET A 42 -17.62 -18.58 14.60
C MET A 42 -17.65 -17.98 13.19
N THR A 43 -17.36 -16.68 13.06
CA THR A 43 -17.17 -16.03 11.77
C THR A 43 -15.69 -16.09 11.40
N ARG A 44 -15.32 -17.02 10.51
CA ARG A 44 -13.92 -17.18 10.07
C ARG A 44 -13.39 -15.98 9.27
N TYR A 45 -14.26 -15.31 8.51
CA TYR A 45 -13.92 -14.16 7.65
C TYR A 45 -15.00 -13.07 7.78
N PRO A 46 -14.85 -12.13 8.73
CA PRO A 46 -15.80 -11.03 8.87
C PRO A 46 -15.70 -10.07 7.67
N ARG A 47 -16.80 -9.40 7.33
CA ARG A 47 -16.83 -8.41 6.24
C ARG A 47 -15.97 -7.20 6.61
N ASP A 48 -15.26 -6.63 5.64
CA ASP A 48 -14.33 -5.50 5.86
C ASP A 48 -15.02 -4.28 6.47
N LYS A 49 -16.21 -3.93 5.98
CA LYS A 49 -17.03 -2.84 6.56
C LYS A 49 -17.30 -3.05 8.06
N THR A 50 -17.47 -4.29 8.50
CA THR A 50 -17.70 -4.63 9.92
C THR A 50 -16.40 -4.55 10.73
N MET A 51 -15.27 -4.97 10.15
CA MET A 51 -13.96 -4.88 10.79
C MET A 51 -13.52 -3.42 10.95
N ASN A 52 -13.67 -2.61 9.90
CA ASN A 52 -13.30 -1.19 9.91
C ASN A 52 -14.10 -0.41 10.94
N ALA A 53 -15.40 -0.70 11.04
CA ALA A 53 -16.26 -0.08 12.05
C ALA A 53 -15.82 -0.42 13.48
N LEU A 54 -15.35 -1.65 13.73
CA LEU A 54 -14.83 -2.07 15.04
C LEU A 54 -13.48 -1.43 15.38
N ILE A 55 -12.56 -1.38 14.41
CA ILE A 55 -11.25 -0.74 14.53
C ILE A 55 -11.42 0.74 14.86
N GLN A 56 -12.27 1.43 14.10
CA GLN A 56 -12.59 2.84 14.32
C GLN A 56 -13.24 3.07 15.70
N ALA A 57 -14.21 2.23 16.09
CA ALA A 57 -14.87 2.34 17.39
C ALA A 57 -13.92 2.15 18.57
N LEU A 58 -12.91 1.29 18.44
CA LEU A 58 -11.89 1.06 19.48
C LEU A 58 -10.81 2.14 19.53
N GLY A 59 -10.87 3.15 18.64
CA GLY A 59 -9.80 4.11 18.46
C GLY A 59 -8.47 3.41 18.14
N MET A 60 -8.54 2.25 17.49
CA MET A 60 -7.38 1.53 16.99
C MET A 60 -7.06 2.09 15.61
N ASP A 61 -5.79 2.32 15.36
CA ASP A 61 -5.27 2.45 14.01
C ASP A 61 -4.57 1.14 13.63
N TYR A 62 -4.39 0.91 12.33
CA TYR A 62 -3.87 -0.36 11.82
C TYR A 62 -2.44 -0.70 12.33
N TYR A 63 -1.76 0.24 12.99
CA TYR A 63 -0.41 0.10 13.53
C TYR A 63 -0.32 -0.67 14.85
N THR A 64 -1.39 -0.71 15.65
CA THR A 64 -1.34 -1.49 16.91
C THR A 64 -1.35 -3.00 16.67
N MET A 65 -1.57 -3.43 15.43
CA MET A 65 -1.80 -4.83 15.03
C MET A 65 -0.64 -5.45 14.24
N GLY A 66 0.51 -4.76 14.09
CA GLY A 66 1.54 -5.20 13.14
C GLY A 66 3.01 -4.77 13.30
N GLY A 67 3.46 -4.13 14.39
CA GLY A 67 4.85 -3.64 14.43
C GLY A 67 5.38 -3.27 15.81
N GLY A 68 5.74 -4.27 16.61
CA GLY A 68 6.27 -4.06 17.97
C GLY A 68 7.70 -3.53 18.06
N ILE A 69 8.48 -3.51 16.96
CA ILE A 69 9.93 -3.25 17.00
C ILE A 69 10.29 -1.84 16.51
N GLU A 70 9.58 -1.28 15.53
CA GLU A 70 9.89 0.06 15.00
C GLU A 70 9.49 1.20 15.95
N LEU A 71 8.38 1.01 16.68
CA LEU A 71 7.90 2.02 17.63
C LEU A 71 8.85 2.20 18.83
N SER A 72 9.62 1.18 19.23
CA SER A 72 10.58 1.30 20.33
C SER A 72 11.81 2.10 19.91
N MET A 73 12.30 1.92 18.67
CA MET A 73 13.46 2.66 18.16
C MET A 73 13.16 4.16 17.98
N ALA A 74 11.97 4.49 17.48
CA ALA A 74 11.54 5.88 17.34
C ALA A 74 11.31 6.59 18.70
N ARG A 75 10.99 5.83 19.76
CA ARG A 75 10.86 6.35 21.14
C ARG A 75 12.22 6.62 21.79
N GLU A 76 13.20 5.73 21.59
CA GLU A 76 14.56 5.91 22.13
C GLU A 76 15.27 7.15 21.54
N GLN A 77 14.96 7.51 20.30
CA GLN A 77 15.51 8.70 19.65
C GLN A 77 14.69 9.99 19.87
N GLY A 78 13.67 9.96 20.72
CA GLY A 78 12.89 11.15 21.11
C GLY A 78 11.92 11.67 20.05
N VAL A 79 11.61 10.88 19.01
CA VAL A 79 10.72 11.27 17.91
C VAL A 79 9.24 11.16 18.31
N TYR A 80 8.92 10.34 19.33
CA TYR A 80 7.57 10.15 19.87
C TYR A 80 7.48 10.49 21.36
N GLN A 81 6.52 11.35 21.74
CA GLN A 81 6.08 11.55 23.14
C GLN A 81 4.61 11.13 23.28
N SER A 82 4.30 10.24 24.24
CA SER A 82 2.95 9.73 24.46
C SER A 82 1.98 10.82 24.94
N GLY A 83 0.78 10.89 24.36
CA GLY A 83 -0.36 11.63 24.94
C GLY A 83 -0.79 12.94 24.28
N LYS A 84 -0.23 13.30 23.11
CA LYS A 84 -0.74 14.39 22.26
C LYS A 84 -1.24 13.81 20.93
N PRO A 85 -2.29 14.40 20.30
CA PRO A 85 -2.75 13.93 18.98
C PRO A 85 -1.56 13.89 18.03
N GLU A 86 -1.37 12.76 17.33
CA GLU A 86 -0.28 12.55 16.38
C GLU A 86 -0.14 13.77 15.47
N ARG A 87 1.00 14.44 15.54
CA ARG A 87 1.28 15.57 14.65
C ARG A 87 1.63 14.98 13.29
N ARG A 88 0.68 15.00 12.35
CA ARG A 88 0.90 14.62 10.94
C ARG A 88 2.14 15.35 10.41
N ILE A 89 3.08 14.60 9.85
CA ILE A 89 4.31 15.13 9.24
C ILE A 89 3.93 15.70 7.87
N PRO A 90 4.01 17.02 7.65
CA PRO A 90 3.83 17.57 6.31
C PRO A 90 5.06 17.26 5.45
N ARG A 91 4.88 17.24 4.13
CA ARG A 91 5.93 17.01 3.13
C ARG A 91 7.11 17.96 3.32
N SER A 92 6.86 19.22 3.66
CA SER A 92 7.93 20.20 3.92
C SER A 92 8.87 19.78 5.08
N ALA A 93 8.35 19.09 6.09
CA ALA A 93 9.16 18.54 7.17
C ALA A 93 9.86 17.24 6.75
N TYR A 94 9.18 16.41 5.94
CA TYR A 94 9.75 15.20 5.34
C TYR A 94 10.94 15.50 4.41
N ASP A 95 10.83 16.53 3.56
CA ASP A 95 11.89 16.94 2.63
C ASP A 95 13.17 17.39 3.35
N ALA A 96 13.03 17.89 4.58
CA ALA A 96 14.11 18.28 5.48
C ALA A 96 14.75 17.11 6.26
N LEU A 97 14.21 15.89 6.15
CA LEU A 97 14.83 14.71 6.75
C LEU A 97 16.14 14.38 6.03
N PRO A 98 17.14 13.84 6.75
CA PRO A 98 18.28 13.15 6.14
C PRO A 98 17.80 12.04 5.19
N ASP A 99 18.51 11.83 4.09
CA ASP A 99 18.09 10.88 3.06
C ASP A 99 18.01 9.44 3.61
N GLU A 100 18.83 9.08 4.60
CA GLU A 100 18.84 7.78 5.25
C GLU A 100 17.59 7.52 6.10
N LEU A 101 16.89 8.59 6.49
CA LEU A 101 15.67 8.54 7.28
C LEU A 101 14.41 8.72 6.43
N LYS A 102 14.57 8.98 5.13
CA LYS A 102 13.44 9.10 4.21
C LYS A 102 12.83 7.72 3.96
N ALA A 103 11.54 7.69 4.20
CA ALA A 103 10.63 6.57 4.09
C ALA A 103 9.44 7.00 3.23
N GLU A 104 8.52 6.10 2.88
CA GLU A 104 7.27 6.56 2.29
C GLU A 104 6.50 7.37 3.34
N LEU A 105 6.00 8.54 2.95
CA LEU A 105 5.11 9.36 3.76
C LEU A 105 3.69 9.09 3.28
N ILE A 106 2.78 8.65 4.14
CA ILE A 106 1.36 8.48 3.76
C ILE A 106 0.49 9.07 4.85
N ASP A 107 -0.33 10.06 4.49
CA ASP A 107 -1.21 10.79 5.40
C ASP A 107 -0.50 11.44 6.61
N GLY A 108 0.79 11.74 6.46
CA GLY A 108 1.63 12.35 7.46
C GLY A 108 2.30 11.36 8.42
N LYS A 109 2.34 10.07 8.05
CA LYS A 109 3.03 9.00 8.78
C LYS A 109 4.13 8.40 7.91
N LEU A 110 5.28 8.06 8.51
CA LEU A 110 6.41 7.45 7.82
C LEU A 110 6.28 5.92 7.81
N TYR A 111 6.56 5.31 6.66
CA TYR A 111 6.54 3.88 6.38
C TYR A 111 7.90 3.46 5.86
N TYR A 112 8.69 2.87 6.75
CA TYR A 112 10.02 2.41 6.42
C TYR A 112 9.93 1.12 5.62
N ARG A 113 10.41 1.19 4.37
CA ARG A 113 10.53 -0.02 3.56
C ARG A 113 11.62 -0.89 4.13
N ARG A 114 11.34 -2.18 4.19
CA ARG A 114 12.34 -3.19 4.51
C ARG A 114 13.19 -3.49 3.28
N SER A 115 14.38 -4.04 3.51
CA SER A 115 15.25 -4.44 2.41
C SER A 115 14.53 -5.46 1.51
N PRO A 116 14.45 -5.21 0.20
CA PRO A 116 13.75 -6.12 -0.71
C PRO A 116 14.48 -7.47 -0.80
N SER A 117 13.71 -8.54 -1.04
CA SER A 117 14.29 -9.86 -1.30
C SER A 117 14.93 -9.92 -2.69
N VAL A 118 15.82 -10.89 -2.92
CA VAL A 118 16.41 -11.12 -4.26
C VAL A 118 15.33 -11.33 -5.31
N ARG A 119 14.31 -12.13 -5.00
CA ARG A 119 13.17 -12.38 -5.90
C ARG A 119 12.38 -11.10 -6.23
N HIS A 120 12.21 -10.19 -5.26
CA HIS A 120 11.59 -8.88 -5.51
C HIS A 120 12.41 -8.08 -6.51
N GLN A 121 13.74 -8.03 -6.33
CA GLN A 121 14.64 -7.31 -7.22
C GLN A 121 14.68 -7.91 -8.63
N GLU A 122 14.69 -9.23 -8.76
CA GLU A 122 14.63 -9.89 -10.08
C GLU A 122 13.33 -9.56 -10.81
N LEU A 123 12.18 -9.64 -10.13
CA LEU A 123 10.90 -9.23 -10.70
C LEU A 123 10.89 -7.77 -11.11
N LEU A 124 11.43 -6.87 -10.27
CA LEU A 124 11.53 -5.45 -10.57
C LEU A 124 12.34 -5.21 -11.84
N VAL A 125 13.52 -5.82 -11.96
CA VAL A 125 14.38 -5.66 -13.13
C VAL A 125 13.71 -6.20 -14.40
N MET A 126 13.11 -7.39 -14.35
CA MET A 126 12.44 -7.99 -15.51
C MET A 126 11.24 -7.16 -15.97
N LEU A 127 10.34 -6.80 -15.05
CA LEU A 127 9.14 -6.01 -15.36
C LEU A 127 9.51 -4.62 -15.92
N ALA A 128 10.48 -3.95 -15.29
CA ALA A 128 10.96 -2.66 -15.76
C ALA A 128 11.61 -2.78 -17.15
N SER A 129 12.33 -3.86 -17.45
CA SER A 129 12.96 -4.10 -18.76
C SER A 129 11.92 -4.30 -19.86
N GLU A 130 10.90 -5.13 -19.64
CA GLU A 130 9.80 -5.35 -20.59
C GLU A 130 9.08 -4.04 -20.90
N LEU A 131 8.75 -3.28 -19.87
CA LEU A 131 8.09 -1.99 -20.01
C LEU A 131 8.98 -0.96 -20.72
N MET A 132 10.27 -0.87 -20.39
CA MET A 132 11.22 0.00 -21.08
C MET A 132 11.37 -0.37 -22.56
N TYR A 133 11.45 -1.67 -22.88
CA TYR A 133 11.54 -2.15 -24.24
C TYR A 133 10.33 -1.72 -25.06
N TYR A 134 9.12 -1.94 -24.54
CA TYR A 134 7.89 -1.48 -25.17
C TYR A 134 7.86 0.05 -25.36
N MET A 135 8.23 0.80 -24.32
CA MET A 135 8.23 2.26 -24.33
C MET A 135 9.24 2.87 -25.31
N HIS A 136 10.28 2.15 -25.71
CA HIS A 136 11.24 2.62 -26.69
C HIS A 136 10.58 2.93 -28.04
N SER A 137 9.63 2.09 -28.46
CA SER A 137 8.94 2.21 -29.74
C SER A 137 7.57 2.89 -29.64
N HIS A 138 6.91 2.84 -28.48
CA HIS A 138 5.53 3.29 -28.32
C HIS A 138 5.36 4.42 -27.28
N GLY A 139 6.41 4.75 -26.52
CA GLY A 139 6.28 5.57 -25.33
C GLY A 139 6.01 7.05 -25.57
N GLY A 140 6.26 7.58 -26.77
CA GLY A 140 5.94 8.98 -27.10
C GLY A 140 6.61 10.02 -26.18
N GLY A 141 7.78 9.69 -25.62
CA GLY A 141 8.51 10.56 -24.68
C GLY A 141 8.28 10.27 -23.20
N ARG A 142 7.38 9.32 -22.86
CA ARG A 142 7.19 8.77 -21.51
C ARG A 142 8.48 8.20 -20.93
N LYS A 143 8.56 8.17 -19.61
CA LYS A 143 9.72 7.66 -18.88
C LYS A 143 9.29 6.58 -17.89
N VAL A 144 9.95 5.42 -17.99
CA VAL A 144 9.84 4.33 -17.02
C VAL A 144 10.88 4.58 -15.94
N LEU A 145 10.43 4.61 -14.68
CA LEU A 145 11.28 4.76 -13.50
C LEU A 145 11.02 3.59 -12.57
N ALA A 146 12.02 3.26 -11.77
CA ALA A 146 11.92 2.24 -10.73
C ALA A 146 12.40 2.80 -9.39
N ALA A 147 12.00 2.14 -8.31
CA ALA A 147 12.43 2.50 -6.97
C ALA A 147 13.97 2.38 -6.81
N PRO A 148 14.59 3.23 -5.96
CA PRO A 148 13.97 4.31 -5.19
C PRO A 148 13.75 5.57 -6.05
N CYS A 149 12.50 6.05 -6.10
CA CYS A 149 12.16 7.35 -6.68
C CYS A 149 10.83 7.83 -6.08
N ASN A 150 10.81 9.04 -5.55
CA ASN A 150 9.62 9.59 -4.91
C ASN A 150 8.55 9.99 -5.93
N VAL A 151 7.31 9.68 -5.64
CA VAL A 151 6.10 10.17 -6.31
C VAL A 151 5.34 11.05 -5.34
N CYS A 152 5.15 12.30 -5.71
CA CYS A 152 4.48 13.30 -4.90
C CYS A 152 3.18 13.71 -5.58
N LEU A 153 2.06 13.29 -5.02
CA LEU A 153 0.74 13.47 -5.60
C LEU A 153 0.31 14.95 -5.49
N GLU A 154 -0.29 15.48 -6.56
CA GLU A 154 -0.76 16.87 -6.56
C GLU A 154 -1.84 17.09 -5.50
N GLY A 155 -1.71 18.16 -4.73
CA GLY A 155 -2.68 18.52 -3.68
C GLY A 155 -2.61 17.69 -2.40
N ASP A 156 -1.68 16.73 -2.27
CA ASP A 156 -1.46 15.97 -1.04
C ASP A 156 -0.10 16.31 -0.40
N ASP A 157 -0.09 17.35 0.43
CA ASP A 157 1.10 17.79 1.18
C ASP A 157 1.47 16.86 2.36
N TYR A 158 0.84 15.69 2.46
CA TYR A 158 1.07 14.72 3.53
C TYR A 158 1.40 13.33 3.00
N THR A 159 1.61 13.19 1.68
CA THR A 159 1.91 11.90 1.06
C THR A 159 3.06 12.01 0.05
N VAL A 160 4.07 11.15 0.22
CA VAL A 160 5.18 10.91 -0.70
C VAL A 160 5.37 9.40 -0.80
N LEU A 161 5.15 8.83 -1.98
CA LEU A 161 5.18 7.39 -2.22
C LEU A 161 6.46 7.01 -2.98
N GLN A 162 6.86 5.74 -2.96
CA GLN A 162 8.01 5.23 -3.70
C GLN A 162 7.66 3.93 -4.43
N PRO A 163 6.75 3.96 -5.43
CA PRO A 163 6.34 2.74 -6.13
C PRO A 163 7.54 2.00 -6.76
N ASP A 164 7.45 0.67 -6.81
CA ASP A 164 8.53 -0.16 -7.36
C ASP A 164 8.82 0.16 -8.84
N ILE A 165 7.78 0.33 -9.66
CA ILE A 165 7.90 0.74 -11.07
C ILE A 165 6.75 1.70 -11.40
N PHE A 166 7.03 2.75 -12.16
CA PHE A 166 5.99 3.64 -12.67
C PHE A 166 6.35 4.29 -14.00
N VAL A 167 5.32 4.81 -14.69
CA VAL A 167 5.48 5.57 -15.95
C VAL A 167 5.10 7.03 -15.74
N ALA A 168 6.08 7.91 -15.87
CA ALA A 168 5.86 9.35 -15.93
C ALA A 168 5.43 9.75 -17.35
N GLN A 169 4.26 10.36 -17.46
CA GLN A 169 3.66 10.76 -18.73
C GLN A 169 4.48 11.86 -19.43
N ARG A 170 4.92 12.85 -18.64
CA ARG A 170 5.49 14.10 -19.13
C ARG A 170 6.82 14.39 -18.45
N LYS A 171 7.78 14.97 -19.20
CA LYS A 171 9.12 15.28 -18.67
C LYS A 171 9.07 16.32 -17.56
N GLU A 172 8.06 17.18 -17.57
CA GLU A 172 7.83 18.23 -16.59
C GLU A 172 7.59 17.66 -15.19
N MET A 173 7.05 16.43 -15.09
CA MET A 173 6.86 15.74 -13.82
C MET A 173 8.19 15.44 -13.13
N LEU A 174 9.29 15.36 -13.89
CA LEU A 174 10.63 14.99 -13.41
C LEU A 174 11.59 16.18 -13.38
N ARG A 175 11.06 17.41 -13.49
CA ARG A 175 11.87 18.61 -13.75
C ARG A 175 12.80 19.00 -12.60
N ASP A 176 12.50 18.59 -11.37
CA ASP A 176 13.35 18.82 -10.21
C ASP A 176 14.55 17.87 -10.12
N GLY A 177 14.59 16.83 -10.99
CA GLY A 177 15.64 15.82 -11.05
C GLY A 177 15.68 14.86 -9.85
N LYS A 178 14.71 14.92 -8.94
CA LYS A 178 14.68 14.15 -7.69
C LYS A 178 13.38 13.37 -7.50
N ASN A 179 12.25 13.96 -7.85
CA ASN A 179 10.92 13.42 -7.62
C ASN A 179 10.11 13.40 -8.91
N CYS A 180 9.11 12.54 -8.93
CA CYS A 180 7.99 12.61 -9.85
C CYS A 180 6.87 13.44 -9.20
N MET A 181 6.52 14.56 -9.83
CA MET A 181 5.46 15.46 -9.38
C MET A 181 4.18 15.17 -10.16
N GLY A 182 3.12 14.81 -9.43
CA GLY A 182 1.84 14.38 -9.99
C GLY A 182 1.68 12.86 -10.05
N ALA A 183 0.50 12.43 -10.49
CA ALA A 183 0.18 11.01 -10.61
C ALA A 183 0.82 10.39 -11.87
N PRO A 184 1.57 9.28 -11.74
CA PRO A 184 1.98 8.46 -12.88
C PRO A 184 0.77 7.88 -13.62
N GLU A 185 0.90 7.58 -14.91
CA GLU A 185 -0.18 6.93 -15.67
C GLU A 185 -0.31 5.44 -15.33
N LEU A 186 0.83 4.77 -15.12
CA LEU A 186 0.91 3.36 -14.74
C LEU A 186 1.81 3.19 -13.52
N ILE A 187 1.40 2.34 -12.59
CA ILE A 187 2.21 1.91 -11.43
C ILE A 187 2.16 0.38 -11.32
N MET A 188 3.32 -0.24 -11.05
CA MET A 188 3.41 -1.64 -10.65
C MET A 188 4.08 -1.74 -9.27
N GLU A 189 3.44 -2.42 -8.34
CA GLU A 189 3.98 -2.71 -7.00
C GLU A 189 4.17 -4.22 -6.84
N ILE A 190 5.35 -4.63 -6.39
CA ILE A 190 5.70 -6.02 -6.13
C ILE A 190 5.60 -6.25 -4.63
N VAL A 191 4.59 -7.00 -4.22
CA VAL A 191 4.29 -7.27 -2.83
C VAL A 191 5.41 -8.12 -2.22
N SER A 192 6.00 -7.60 -1.14
CA SER A 192 6.93 -8.35 -0.30
C SER A 192 6.19 -9.32 0.62
N ALA A 193 6.85 -10.37 1.11
CA ALA A 193 6.23 -11.33 2.02
C ALA A 193 5.75 -10.71 3.35
N GLU A 194 6.26 -9.52 3.66
CA GLU A 194 6.04 -8.80 4.91
C GLU A 194 5.04 -7.66 4.76
N ASP A 195 4.67 -7.31 3.52
CA ASP A 195 3.67 -6.30 3.22
C ASP A 195 2.31 -6.78 3.72
N SER A 196 1.68 -5.95 4.54
CA SER A 196 0.33 -6.24 4.99
C SER A 196 -0.66 -5.99 3.85
N ASN A 197 -1.76 -6.75 3.82
CA ASN A 197 -2.88 -6.44 2.92
C ASN A 197 -3.38 -5.00 3.05
N HIS A 198 -3.17 -4.39 4.22
CA HIS A 198 -3.55 -3.01 4.46
C HIS A 198 -2.68 -2.00 3.71
N GLU A 199 -1.38 -2.27 3.57
CA GLU A 199 -0.42 -1.32 3.00
C GLU A 199 -0.66 -1.09 1.51
N TYR A 200 -0.76 -2.16 0.72
CA TYR A 200 -1.05 -1.99 -0.71
C TYR A 200 -2.49 -1.52 -0.97
N GLU A 201 -3.45 -1.78 -0.07
CA GLU A 201 -4.80 -1.20 -0.16
C GLU A 201 -4.82 0.30 0.12
N LEU A 202 -4.01 0.79 1.06
CA LEU A 202 -3.84 2.21 1.32
C LEU A 202 -3.22 2.90 0.09
N LYS A 203 -2.13 2.35 -0.44
CA LYS A 203 -1.47 2.84 -1.65
C LYS A 203 -2.41 2.83 -2.85
N ARG A 204 -3.18 1.75 -3.05
CA ARG A 204 -4.22 1.67 -4.08
C ARG A 204 -5.18 2.85 -4.02
N HIS A 205 -5.74 3.15 -2.85
CA HIS A 205 -6.67 4.27 -2.70
C HIS A 205 -6.01 5.61 -3.02
N LYS A 206 -4.76 5.82 -2.61
CA LYS A 206 -4.00 7.04 -2.92
C LYS A 206 -3.79 7.20 -4.42
N TYR A 207 -3.37 6.14 -5.11
CA TYR A 207 -3.14 6.15 -6.55
C TYR A 207 -4.45 6.39 -7.33
N GLN A 208 -5.52 5.68 -6.98
CA GLN A 208 -6.82 5.86 -7.64
C GLN A 208 -7.37 7.27 -7.43
N SER A 209 -7.28 7.81 -6.21
CA SER A 209 -7.76 9.16 -5.91
C SER A 209 -6.96 10.25 -6.63
N ALA A 210 -5.69 9.96 -6.97
CA ALA A 210 -4.83 10.86 -7.71
C ALA A 210 -4.94 10.72 -9.24
N GLY A 211 -5.76 9.79 -9.74
CA GLY A 211 -5.98 9.59 -11.17
C GLY A 211 -4.93 8.73 -11.87
N VAL A 212 -4.28 7.79 -11.17
CA VAL A 212 -3.45 6.76 -11.80
C VAL A 212 -4.36 5.87 -12.66
N ASN A 213 -4.11 5.80 -13.97
CA ASN A 213 -5.00 5.13 -14.93
C ASN A 213 -4.91 3.60 -14.85
N GLU A 214 -3.72 3.06 -14.55
CA GLU A 214 -3.51 1.63 -14.42
C GLU A 214 -2.58 1.29 -13.24
N TYR A 215 -3.00 0.36 -12.38
CA TYR A 215 -2.28 -0.04 -11.17
C TYR A 215 -2.22 -1.56 -11.01
N TRP A 216 -1.00 -2.08 -10.97
CA TRP A 216 -0.72 -3.51 -10.87
C TRP A 216 -0.17 -3.84 -9.49
N ILE A 217 -0.74 -4.89 -8.88
CA ILE A 217 -0.24 -5.50 -7.64
C ILE A 217 0.24 -6.91 -7.98
N ILE A 218 1.55 -7.13 -7.88
CA ILE A 218 2.20 -8.41 -8.18
C ILE A 218 2.53 -9.09 -6.85
N ASP A 219 1.84 -10.18 -6.53
CA ASP A 219 2.04 -10.94 -5.30
C ASP A 219 2.71 -12.30 -5.60
N PRO A 220 4.07 -12.36 -5.58
CA PRO A 220 4.79 -13.58 -5.87
C PRO A 220 4.59 -14.67 -4.81
N ALA A 221 4.24 -14.33 -3.57
CA ALA A 221 3.97 -15.31 -2.52
C ALA A 221 2.63 -16.03 -2.74
N LYS A 222 1.63 -15.31 -3.26
CA LYS A 222 0.32 -15.86 -3.62
C LYS A 222 0.21 -16.28 -5.08
N MET A 223 1.28 -16.13 -5.87
CA MET A 223 1.29 -16.38 -7.32
C MET A 223 0.16 -15.67 -8.06
N ARG A 224 -0.10 -14.40 -7.69
CA ARG A 224 -1.27 -13.65 -8.13
C ARG A 224 -0.90 -12.26 -8.61
N ILE A 225 -1.53 -11.80 -9.68
CA ILE A 225 -1.47 -10.42 -10.18
C ILE A 225 -2.87 -9.83 -10.11
N VAL A 226 -2.99 -8.59 -9.63
CA VAL A 226 -4.25 -7.84 -9.59
C VAL A 226 -4.06 -6.55 -10.36
N VAL A 227 -4.89 -6.31 -11.38
CA VAL A 227 -4.81 -5.11 -12.22
C VAL A 227 -6.08 -4.28 -12.04
N TYR A 228 -5.90 -3.06 -11.60
CA TYR A 228 -6.92 -2.01 -11.59
C TYR A 228 -6.68 -1.10 -12.78
N ALA A 229 -7.73 -0.81 -13.54
CA ALA A 229 -7.68 0.15 -14.63
C ALA A 229 -8.94 1.02 -14.60
N GLU A 230 -8.80 2.31 -14.86
CA GLU A 230 -9.92 3.27 -14.85
C GLU A 230 -11.03 2.88 -15.85
N GLU A 231 -10.65 2.28 -16.99
CA GLU A 231 -11.59 1.84 -18.03
C GLU A 231 -12.35 0.55 -17.69
N ARG A 232 -11.98 -0.18 -16.63
CA ARG A 232 -12.71 -1.39 -16.21
C ARG A 232 -13.77 -1.01 -15.17
N ASP A 233 -15.01 -1.49 -15.36
CA ASP A 233 -16.16 -1.30 -14.46
C ASP A 233 -15.84 -1.73 -13.02
N ALA A 234 -15.28 -0.84 -12.21
CA ALA A 234 -14.95 -0.90 -10.77
C ALA A 234 -14.23 -2.15 -10.20
N LEU A 235 -14.17 -3.27 -10.93
CA LEU A 235 -13.66 -4.56 -10.51
C LEU A 235 -12.28 -4.78 -11.10
N PRO A 236 -11.31 -5.22 -10.29
CA PRO A 236 -9.99 -5.55 -10.80
C PRO A 236 -10.02 -6.82 -11.64
N ALA A 237 -9.10 -6.89 -12.59
CA ALA A 237 -8.70 -8.13 -13.22
C ALA A 237 -7.79 -8.91 -12.27
N ILE A 238 -7.95 -10.23 -12.21
CA ILE A 238 -7.09 -11.09 -11.39
C ILE A 238 -6.51 -12.16 -12.29
N TYR A 239 -5.18 -12.27 -12.26
CA TYR A 239 -4.41 -13.24 -13.03
C TYR A 239 -3.52 -14.05 -12.11
N THR A 240 -3.05 -15.18 -12.62
CA THR A 240 -2.02 -16.03 -12.03
C THR A 240 -0.69 -15.80 -12.75
N PHE A 241 0.41 -16.31 -12.19
CA PHE A 241 1.72 -16.27 -12.84
C PHE A 241 1.86 -17.22 -14.03
N ASP A 242 0.82 -17.99 -14.38
CA ASP A 242 0.83 -18.87 -15.56
C ASP A 242 0.21 -18.18 -16.80
N GLU A 243 -0.14 -16.90 -16.66
CA GLU A 243 -0.87 -16.13 -17.67
C GLU A 243 -0.05 -14.96 -18.22
N CYS A 244 -0.43 -14.52 -19.42
CA CYS A 244 0.02 -13.26 -19.99
C CYS A 244 -0.93 -12.16 -19.55
N VAL A 245 -0.40 -11.07 -19.00
CA VAL A 245 -1.18 -9.91 -18.55
C VAL A 245 -0.95 -8.78 -19.54
N GLU A 246 -2.04 -8.34 -20.18
CA GLU A 246 -2.03 -7.21 -21.12
C GLU A 246 -2.41 -5.92 -20.38
N SER A 247 -1.69 -4.84 -20.69
CA SER A 247 -2.02 -3.50 -20.18
C SER A 247 -3.25 -2.96 -20.89
N VAL A 248 -4.14 -2.38 -20.09
CA VAL A 248 -5.33 -1.69 -20.63
C VAL A 248 -4.93 -0.34 -21.23
N LEU A 249 -4.00 0.36 -20.60
CA LEU A 249 -3.55 1.68 -21.01
C LEU A 249 -2.63 1.65 -22.24
N TYR A 250 -1.80 0.62 -22.36
CA TYR A 250 -0.78 0.52 -23.41
C TYR A 250 -1.09 -0.65 -24.35
N GLU A 251 -1.83 -0.34 -25.41
CA GLU A 251 -2.26 -1.32 -26.43
C GLU A 251 -1.07 -2.16 -26.96
N GLY A 252 -1.19 -3.48 -26.84
CA GLY A 252 -0.15 -4.42 -27.29
C GLY A 252 1.03 -4.59 -26.33
N PHE A 253 1.08 -3.87 -25.20
CA PHE A 253 2.00 -4.19 -24.11
C PHE A 253 1.47 -5.34 -23.27
N GLN A 254 2.22 -6.44 -23.22
CA GLN A 254 1.86 -7.61 -22.45
C GLN A 254 3.07 -8.18 -21.72
N VAL A 255 2.85 -8.74 -20.53
CA VAL A 255 3.86 -9.39 -19.71
C VAL A 255 3.48 -10.84 -19.51
N ASP A 256 4.34 -11.75 -19.98
CA ASP A 256 4.20 -13.19 -19.76
C ASP A 256 4.83 -13.58 -18.41
N PHE A 257 3.99 -13.66 -17.37
CA PHE A 257 4.46 -13.97 -16.01
C PHE A 257 4.95 -15.41 -15.85
N SER A 258 4.65 -16.31 -16.80
CA SER A 258 5.12 -17.71 -16.74
C SER A 258 6.64 -17.79 -16.82
N LYS A 259 7.27 -16.82 -17.50
CA LYS A 259 8.72 -16.66 -17.59
C LYS A 259 9.36 -16.14 -16.31
N MET A 260 8.57 -15.59 -15.39
CA MET A 260 9.01 -14.94 -14.15
C MET A 260 8.65 -15.73 -12.90
N LYS A 261 8.10 -16.95 -13.06
CA LYS A 261 7.55 -17.78 -11.99
C LYS A 261 8.60 -18.31 -11.00
N TYR A 262 9.79 -18.65 -11.52
CA TYR A 262 10.85 -19.37 -10.79
C TYR A 262 12.14 -18.56 -10.61
N CYS A 263 12.07 -17.25 -10.85
CA CYS A 263 13.09 -16.33 -10.40
C CYS A 263 13.12 -16.36 -8.85
#